data_AF-A0A6P0IXQ7-F1
#
_entry.id   AF-A0A6P0IXQ7-F1
#
_cell.length_a   1.000
_cell.length_b   1.000
_cell.length_c   1.000
_cell.angle_alpha   90.00
_cell.angle_beta   90.00
_cell.angle_gamma   90.00
#
_symmetry.space_group_name_H-M   'P 1'
#
loop_
_entity.id
_entity.type
_entity.pdbx_description
1 polymer ?
#
loop_
_entity_poly.entity_id
_entity_poly.type
_entity_poly.pdbx_seq_one_letter_code
_entity_poly.pdbx_strand_id
1 'polypeptide(L)'
;MVNLQNPLVIVLVIVILVIGVVFFIYSQAQKKMTEPKPSNYELCRNEEINQPSYYPVNQTLSSSLYQPVSEWIGRLIELPKEERTTDDLVLFEVYHTAP
;
A
#
# COMPACT_ATOMS: atom_id res chain seq x y z
N MET A 1 -34.43 -41.95 -6.01
CA MET A 1 -35.33 -41.02 -6.72
C MET A 1 -36.16 -40.29 -5.67
N VAL A 2 -36.02 -38.97 -5.52
CA VAL A 2 -36.81 -38.19 -4.56
C VAL A 2 -38.24 -38.07 -5.12
N ASN A 3 -39.24 -38.48 -4.36
CA ASN A 3 -40.64 -38.40 -4.78
C ASN A 3 -41.17 -36.97 -4.54
N LEU A 4 -41.15 -36.16 -5.61
CA LEU A 4 -41.56 -34.75 -5.58
C LEU A 4 -43.09 -34.52 -5.49
N GLN A 5 -43.92 -35.57 -5.49
CA GLN A 5 -45.38 -35.44 -5.31
C GLN A 5 -45.81 -35.55 -3.84
N ASN A 6 -44.89 -35.89 -2.93
CA ASN A 6 -45.20 -35.97 -1.50
C ASN A 6 -45.12 -34.56 -0.87
N PRO A 7 -46.23 -34.05 -0.28
CA PRO A 7 -46.26 -32.70 0.30
C PRO A 7 -45.23 -32.52 1.43
N LEU A 8 -44.92 -33.58 2.18
CA LEU A 8 -43.91 -33.55 3.24
C LEU A 8 -42.50 -33.38 2.66
N VAL A 9 -42.21 -34.03 1.54
CA VAL A 9 -40.91 -33.92 0.85
C VAL A 9 -40.73 -32.53 0.26
N ILE A 10 -41.79 -31.93 -0.29
CA ILE A 10 -41.77 -30.56 -0.81
C ILE A 10 -41.45 -29.56 0.31
N VAL A 11 -42.11 -29.67 1.46
CA VAL A 11 -41.86 -28.79 2.61
C VAL A 11 -40.42 -28.91 3.11
N LEU A 12 -39.89 -30.13 3.19
CA LEU A 12 -38.51 -30.37 3.63
C LEU A 12 -37.48 -29.76 2.67
N VAL A 13 -37.70 -29.85 1.36
CA VAL A 13 -36.82 -29.21 0.35
C VAL A 13 -36.86 -27.68 0.47
N ILE A 14 -38.04 -27.09 0.66
CA ILE A 14 -38.19 -25.64 0.84
C ILE A 14 -37.43 -25.18 2.10
N VAL A 15 -37.56 -25.91 3.20
CA VAL A 15 -36.84 -25.58 4.46
C VAL A 15 -35.33 -25.63 4.25
N ILE A 16 -34.81 -26.65 3.55
CA ILE A 16 -33.38 -26.73 3.24
C ILE A 16 -32.91 -25.57 2.36
N LEU A 17 -33.70 -25.19 1.35
CA LEU A 17 -33.38 -24.04 0.51
C LEU A 17 -33.37 -22.73 1.30
N VAL A 18 -34.34 -22.52 2.19
CA VAL A 18 -34.39 -21.33 3.06
C VAL A 18 -33.17 -21.30 3.98
N ILE A 19 -32.82 -22.42 4.61
CA ILE A 19 -31.62 -22.52 5.46
C ILE A 19 -30.36 -22.23 4.65
N GLY A 20 -30.24 -22.78 3.44
CA GLY A 20 -29.11 -22.53 2.55
C GLY A 20 -28.97 -21.07 2.14
N VAL A 21 -30.09 -20.41 1.81
CA VAL A 21 -30.12 -18.97 1.48
C VAL A 21 -29.74 -18.14 2.69
N VAL A 22 -30.30 -18.43 3.86
CA VAL A 22 -29.96 -17.73 5.11
C VAL A 22 -28.48 -17.90 5.43
N PHE A 23 -27.95 -19.13 5.36
CA PHE A 23 -26.53 -19.41 5.57
C PHE A 23 -25.64 -18.65 4.57
N PHE A 24 -26.01 -18.63 3.29
CA PHE A 24 -25.28 -17.89 2.26
C PHE A 24 -25.23 -16.38 2.55
N ILE A 25 -26.36 -15.77 2.92
CA ILE A 25 -26.42 -14.34 3.30
C ILE A 25 -25.53 -14.06 4.52
N TYR A 26 -25.59 -14.90 5.56
CA TYR A 26 -24.73 -14.77 6.74
C TYR A 26 -23.24 -14.91 6.40
N SER A 27 -22.88 -15.86 5.53
CA SER A 27 -21.48 -16.07 5.11
C SER A 27 -20.90 -14.87 4.36
N GLN A 28 -21.71 -14.20 3.54
CA GLN A 28 -21.28 -13.03 2.76
C GLN A 28 -21.10 -11.80 3.65
N ALA A 29 -21.88 -11.68 4.73
CA ALA A 29 -21.72 -10.60 5.71
C ALA A 29 -20.41 -10.73 6.51
N GLN A 30 -20.02 -11.96 6.88
CA GLN A 30 -18.77 -12.23 7.60
C GLN A 30 -17.52 -11.86 6.77
N LYS A 31 -17.53 -12.08 5.44
CA LYS A 31 -16.38 -11.76 4.57
C LYS A 31 -15.99 -10.28 4.55
N LYS A 32 -16.93 -9.36 4.82
CA LYS A 32 -16.64 -7.92 4.81
C LYS A 32 -15.96 -7.41 6.09
N MET A 33 -15.89 -8.22 7.14
CA MET A 33 -15.39 -7.79 8.46
C MET A 33 -13.93 -8.17 8.71
N THR A 34 -13.30 -8.91 7.80
CA THR A 34 -11.95 -9.49 8.01
C THR A 34 -10.83 -8.76 7.27
N GLU A 35 -11.12 -7.75 6.44
CA GLU A 35 -10.05 -6.92 5.91
C GLU A 35 -9.61 -5.91 6.99
N PRO A 36 -8.37 -5.99 7.48
CA PRO A 36 -7.86 -5.02 8.42
C PRO A 36 -7.88 -3.65 7.75
N LYS A 37 -8.43 -2.64 8.43
CA LYS A 37 -8.31 -1.26 7.98
C LYS A 37 -6.80 -0.94 7.86
N PRO A 38 -6.33 -0.40 6.73
CA PRO A 38 -4.94 0.01 6.61
C PRO A 38 -4.62 1.07 7.67
N SER A 39 -3.45 0.94 8.28
CA SER A 39 -2.94 1.91 9.24
C SER A 39 -2.70 3.26 8.57
N ASN A 40 -2.67 4.33 9.37
CA ASN A 40 -2.29 5.66 8.86
C ASN A 40 -0.90 5.63 8.21
N TYR A 41 0.01 4.80 8.72
CA TYR A 41 1.33 4.62 8.13
C TYR A 41 1.27 3.99 6.73
N GLU A 42 0.45 2.95 6.53
CA GLU A 42 0.27 2.32 5.21
C GLU A 42 -0.39 3.28 4.21
N LEU A 43 -1.35 4.08 4.66
CA LEU A 43 -1.97 5.11 3.83
C LEU A 43 -0.94 6.16 3.38
N CYS A 44 -0.17 6.73 4.32
CA CYS A 44 0.85 7.72 4.00
C CYS A 44 1.97 7.14 3.15
N ARG A 45 2.43 5.91 3.45
CA ARG A 45 3.49 5.23 2.68
C ARG A 45 3.13 5.09 1.21
N ASN A 46 1.85 4.91 0.88
CA ASN A 46 1.39 4.69 -0.50
C ASN A 46 1.19 5.99 -1.30
N GLU A 47 1.33 7.16 -0.68
CA GLU A 47 1.29 8.42 -1.43
C GLU A 47 2.50 8.56 -2.36
N GLU A 48 2.29 9.18 -3.52
CA GLU A 48 3.31 9.32 -4.55
C GLU A 48 4.54 10.07 -4.02
N ILE A 49 4.34 11.17 -3.29
CA ILE A 49 5.39 11.99 -2.67
C ILE A 49 6.29 11.24 -1.67
N ASN A 50 5.80 10.12 -1.14
CA ASN A 50 6.50 9.30 -0.17
C ASN A 50 7.22 8.10 -0.82
N GLN A 51 7.11 7.96 -2.15
CA GLN A 51 7.89 6.98 -2.91
C GLN A 51 9.28 7.54 -3.23
N PRO A 52 10.37 6.79 -3.03
CA PRO A 52 11.71 7.23 -3.43
C PRO A 52 11.81 7.60 -4.92
N SER A 53 11.04 6.93 -5.78
CA SER A 53 10.99 7.20 -7.23
C SER A 53 10.31 8.51 -7.61
N TYR A 54 9.62 9.18 -6.67
CA TYR A 54 9.01 10.48 -6.90
C TYR A 54 10.06 11.58 -7.08
N TYR A 55 11.22 11.42 -6.43
CA TYR A 55 12.28 12.41 -6.49
C TYR A 55 13.21 12.10 -7.68
N PRO A 56 13.50 13.08 -8.54
CA PRO A 56 14.39 12.88 -9.67
C PRO A 56 15.81 12.58 -9.18
N VAL A 57 16.45 11.56 -9.78
CA VAL A 57 17.82 11.12 -9.44
C VAL A 57 18.88 12.13 -9.93
N ASN A 58 18.65 12.76 -11.08
CA ASN A 58 19.47 13.85 -11.58
C ASN A 58 18.89 15.19 -11.11
N GLN A 59 19.26 15.61 -9.90
CA GLN A 59 18.87 16.91 -9.38
C GLN A 59 19.84 17.99 -9.87
N THR A 60 19.35 18.88 -10.73
CA THR A 60 19.85 20.25 -10.82
C THR A 60 18.83 21.11 -10.08
N LEU A 61 19.26 21.79 -9.02
CA LEU A 61 18.36 22.64 -8.24
C LEU A 61 17.86 23.77 -9.13
N SER A 62 16.54 23.88 -9.24
CA SER A 62 15.93 24.97 -9.99
C SER A 62 16.20 26.29 -9.27
N SER A 63 16.91 27.20 -9.92
CA SER A 63 17.26 28.52 -9.36
C SER A 63 16.04 29.39 -9.05
N SER A 64 14.87 29.10 -9.65
CA SER A 64 13.63 29.82 -9.37
C SER A 64 12.87 29.29 -8.15
N LEU A 65 13.14 28.06 -7.71
CA LEU A 65 12.44 27.40 -6.61
C LEU A 65 13.34 27.17 -5.39
N TYR A 66 14.66 27.26 -5.57
CA TYR A 66 15.63 27.01 -4.53
C TYR A 66 16.38 28.30 -4.18
N GLN A 67 16.23 28.77 -2.95
CA GLN A 67 17.02 29.87 -2.41
C GLN A 67 18.25 29.29 -1.71
N PRO A 68 19.48 29.56 -2.21
CA PRO A 68 20.69 29.10 -1.54
C PRO A 68 20.86 29.81 -0.20
N VAL A 69 21.22 29.04 0.82
CA VAL A 69 21.49 29.54 2.19
C VAL A 69 22.97 29.77 2.46
N SER A 70 23.85 29.30 1.56
CA SER A 70 25.31 29.36 1.65
C SER A 70 25.90 29.12 0.25
N GLU A 71 27.13 29.56 -0.03
CA GLU A 71 27.81 29.35 -1.33
C GLU A 71 27.90 27.87 -1.73
N TRP A 72 28.02 27.01 -0.72
CA TRP A 72 28.07 25.57 -0.86
C TRP A 72 26.98 24.92 -0.02
N ILE A 73 26.31 23.94 -0.62
CA ILE A 73 25.37 23.06 0.06
C ILE A 73 25.73 21.62 -0.29
N GLY A 74 25.37 20.69 0.58
CA GLY A 74 25.57 19.27 0.30
C GLY A 74 24.70 18.40 1.16
N ARG A 75 24.69 17.11 0.85
CA ARG A 75 24.01 16.08 1.64
C ARG A 75 24.86 14.82 1.72
N LEU A 76 24.66 14.09 2.82
CA LEU A 76 25.15 12.73 2.96
C LEU A 76 24.03 11.78 2.53
N ILE A 77 24.36 10.85 1.67
CA ILE A 77 23.42 9.86 1.13
C ILE A 77 23.86 8.49 1.62
N GLU A 78 22.94 7.80 2.28
CA GLU A 78 23.15 6.42 2.68
C GLU A 78 22.96 5.50 1.46
N LEU A 79 23.96 4.67 1.18
CA LEU A 79 23.92 3.72 0.05
C LEU A 79 22.93 2.58 0.31
N PRO A 80 22.27 2.05 -0.73
CA PRO A 80 21.54 0.78 -0.64
C PRO A 80 22.45 -0.33 -0.10
N LYS A 81 21.88 -1.27 0.65
CA LYS A 81 22.65 -2.31 1.34
C LYS A 81 23.43 -3.20 0.35
N GLU A 82 22.92 -3.38 -0.87
CA GLU A 82 23.60 -4.15 -1.91
C GLU A 82 24.87 -3.46 -2.46
N GLU A 83 24.98 -2.14 -2.29
CA GLU A 83 26.09 -1.32 -2.83
C GLU A 83 27.14 -0.97 -1.76
N ARG A 84 26.92 -1.35 -0.50
CA ARG A 84 27.88 -1.11 0.59
C ARG A 84 29.01 -2.13 0.52
N THR A 85 30.22 -1.67 0.19
CA THR A 85 31.46 -2.45 0.33
C THR A 85 31.98 -2.49 1.77
N THR A 86 31.54 -1.56 2.63
CA THR A 86 31.85 -1.50 4.06
C THR A 86 30.72 -0.76 4.78
N ASP A 87 30.40 -1.14 6.02
CA ASP A 87 29.21 -0.67 6.72
C ASP A 87 29.21 0.84 7.05
N ASP A 88 30.36 1.50 7.04
CA ASP A 88 30.53 2.90 7.46
C ASP A 88 30.63 3.92 6.30
N LEU A 89 30.36 3.51 5.06
CA LEU A 89 30.48 4.41 3.90
C LEU A 89 29.18 5.17 3.62
N VAL A 90 29.31 6.48 3.47
CA VAL A 90 28.27 7.41 3.00
C VAL A 90 28.74 8.14 1.76
N LEU A 91 27.83 8.33 0.80
CA LEU A 91 28.10 9.19 -0.34
C LEU A 91 27.97 10.65 0.09
N PHE A 92 28.92 11.47 -0.31
CA PHE A 92 28.85 12.92 -0.14
C PHE A 92 28.57 13.57 -1.47
N GLU A 93 27.50 14.35 -1.53
CA GLU A 93 27.14 15.14 -2.70
C GLU A 93 27.18 16.62 -2.33
N VAL A 94 27.78 17.44 -3.18
CA VAL A 94 28.00 18.86 -2.96
C VAL A 94 27.63 19.66 -4.21
N TYR A 95 27.00 20.81 -3.99
CA TYR A 95 26.63 21.76 -5.03
C TYR A 95 27.23 23.13 -4.71
N HIS A 96 27.82 23.74 -5.72
CA HIS A 96 28.09 25.17 -5.73
C HIS A 96 26.81 25.91 -6.10
N THR A 97 26.45 26.93 -5.33
CA THR A 97 25.16 27.63 -5.48
C THR A 97 25.32 29.13 -5.69
N ALA A 98 26.53 29.58 -6.04
CA ALA A 98 26.73 30.97 -6.45
C ALA A 98 25.84 31.28 -7.69
N PRO A 99 25.27 32.50 -7.74
CA PRO A 99 24.23 32.89 -8.69
C PRO A 99 24.67 32.88 -10.16
#